data_AF-A0A356FVI7-F1
#
_entry.id   AF-A0A356FVI7-F1
#
_cell.length_a   1.000
_cell.length_b   1.000
_cell.length_c   1.000
_cell.angle_alpha   90.00
_cell.angle_beta   90.00
_cell.angle_gamma   90.00
#
_symmetry.space_group_name_H-M   'P 1'
#
loop_
_entity.id
_entity.type
_entity.pdbx_description
1 polymer ?
#
loop_
_entity_poly.entity_id
_entity_poly.type
_entity_poly.pdbx_seq_one_letter_code
_entity_poly.pdbx_strand_id
1 'polypeptide(L)'
;MGKLVQFACNECDFTFTGKFGIGKTDLALGTRNFASEEEREVGVNFNQYIVDNPHEVDFIRDFIRKHRPVILKTWEHQPYVCPHCFRLYNRFTYHFLYKGGDFKPDFTCLDCGRTLVKLDLTKAIVCPKCKHGQLDITKSDEWN
;
A
#
# COMPACT_ATOMS: atom_id res chain seq x y z
N MET A 1 -13.29 -2.39 -5.46
CA MET A 1 -13.68 -0.96 -5.64
C MET A 1 -12.56 -0.03 -5.19
N GLY A 2 -11.83 0.47 -6.17
CA GLY A 2 -10.84 1.53 -5.99
C GLY A 2 -10.68 2.34 -7.28
N LYS A 3 -9.58 3.08 -7.37
CA LYS A 3 -9.26 3.97 -8.47
C LYS A 3 -7.80 3.82 -8.90
N LEU A 4 -7.57 3.76 -10.21
CA LEU A 4 -6.25 3.91 -10.82
C LEU A 4 -6.11 5.36 -11.27
N VAL A 5 -5.13 6.06 -10.73
CA VAL A 5 -4.84 7.46 -11.08
C VAL A 5 -3.51 7.50 -11.80
N GLN A 6 -3.52 7.91 -13.06
CA GLN A 6 -2.31 8.09 -13.84
C GLN A 6 -1.79 9.52 -13.67
N PHE A 7 -0.51 9.60 -13.35
CA PHE A 7 0.25 10.82 -13.19
C PHE A 7 1.27 10.93 -14.31
N ALA A 8 1.45 12.12 -14.88
CA ALA A 8 2.52 12.40 -15.82
C ALA A 8 3.22 13.71 -15.42
N CYS A 9 4.53 13.75 -15.61
CA CYS A 9 5.30 14.96 -15.42
C CYS A 9 5.04 15.94 -16.57
N ASN A 10 4.86 17.21 -16.24
CA ASN A 10 4.70 18.28 -17.24
C ASN A 10 6.02 18.64 -17.97
N GLU A 11 7.18 18.37 -17.35
CA GLU A 11 8.51 18.70 -17.90
C GLU A 11 9.30 17.50 -18.47
N CYS A 12 8.83 16.26 -18.31
CA CYS A 12 9.54 15.08 -18.82
C CYS A 12 8.60 13.88 -19.04
N ASP A 13 9.11 12.82 -19.64
CA ASP A 13 8.41 11.56 -19.95
C ASP A 13 8.10 10.67 -18.73
N PHE A 14 8.20 11.19 -17.50
CA PHE A 14 7.95 10.38 -16.32
C PHE A 14 6.44 10.19 -16.13
N THR A 15 6.03 8.93 -15.94
CA THR A 15 4.66 8.58 -15.59
C THR A 15 4.61 7.63 -14.41
N PHE A 16 3.55 7.72 -13.62
CA PHE A 16 3.28 6.80 -12.51
C PHE A 16 1.79 6.49 -12.44
N THR A 17 1.42 5.24 -12.14
CA THR A 17 0.03 4.87 -11.91
C THR A 17 -0.17 4.55 -10.43
N GLY A 18 -0.86 5.45 -9.71
CA GLY A 18 -1.22 5.28 -8.32
C GLY A 18 -2.48 4.43 -8.18
N LYS A 19 -2.44 3.41 -7.31
CA LYS A 19 -3.61 2.61 -6.94
C LYS A 19 -4.18 3.13 -5.64
N PHE A 20 -5.39 3.67 -5.69
CA PHE A 20 -6.13 4.17 -4.52
C PHE A 20 -7.34 3.30 -4.22
N GLY A 21 -7.71 3.22 -2.95
CA GLY A 21 -8.98 2.67 -2.51
C GLY A 21 -8.90 1.24 -2.02
N ILE A 22 -10.06 0.75 -1.61
CA ILE A 22 -10.15 -0.49 -0.86
C ILE A 22 -9.89 -1.65 -1.84
N GLY A 23 -9.01 -2.56 -1.45
CA GLY A 23 -8.95 -3.91 -2.04
C GLY A 23 -10.19 -4.73 -1.65
N LYS A 24 -11.39 -4.13 -1.64
CA LYS A 24 -12.67 -4.82 -1.45
C LYS A 24 -12.74 -5.80 -2.61
N THR A 25 -12.59 -7.11 -2.38
CA THR A 25 -13.70 -7.97 -1.92
C THR A 25 -13.33 -9.46 -1.79
N ASP A 26 -12.10 -9.90 -2.11
CA ASP A 26 -11.72 -11.32 -1.95
C ASP A 26 -11.07 -11.64 -0.59
N LEU A 27 -10.69 -10.61 0.16
CA LEU A 27 -9.95 -10.66 1.44
C LEU A 27 -10.76 -11.08 2.68
N ALA A 28 -11.97 -11.62 2.52
CA ALA A 28 -12.73 -12.11 3.68
C ALA A 28 -13.76 -13.21 3.37
N LEU A 29 -14.14 -13.48 2.12
CA LEU A 29 -15.29 -14.37 1.85
C LEU A 29 -15.11 -15.39 0.71
N GLY A 30 -13.96 -15.41 0.02
CA GLY A 30 -13.83 -16.20 -1.22
C GLY A 30 -12.61 -17.11 -1.35
N THR A 31 -11.50 -16.85 -0.66
CA THR A 31 -10.28 -17.64 -0.84
C THR A 31 -10.37 -18.98 -0.11
N ARG A 32 -10.63 -20.05 -0.86
CA ARG A 32 -10.45 -21.44 -0.37
C ARG A 32 -8.98 -21.87 -0.30
N ASN A 33 -8.06 -21.00 -0.72
CA ASN A 33 -6.62 -21.26 -0.84
C ASN A 33 -5.82 -20.36 0.12
N PHE A 34 -5.96 -20.58 1.42
CA PHE A 34 -5.04 -20.02 2.42
C PHE A 34 -3.75 -20.83 2.43
N ALA A 35 -2.59 -20.18 2.51
CA ALA A 35 -1.30 -20.85 2.60
C ALA A 35 -0.93 -21.23 4.05
N SER A 36 -1.66 -20.71 5.05
CA SER A 36 -1.36 -20.93 6.47
C SER A 36 -2.59 -20.78 7.38
N GLU A 37 -2.48 -21.22 8.63
CA GLU A 37 -3.56 -21.12 9.63
C GLU A 37 -3.80 -19.66 10.07
N GLU A 38 -2.74 -18.85 10.09
CA GLU A 38 -2.80 -17.42 10.42
C GLU A 38 -3.59 -16.65 9.36
N GLU A 39 -3.34 -16.95 8.08
CA GLU A 39 -4.10 -16.43 6.95
C GLU A 39 -5.58 -16.79 7.03
N ARG A 40 -5.89 -18.02 7.49
CA ARG A 40 -7.28 -18.47 7.70
C ARG A 40 -7.95 -17.79 8.89
N GLU A 41 -7.22 -17.58 9.99
CA GLU A 41 -7.73 -16.90 11.19
C GLU A 41 -8.17 -15.47 10.88
N VAL A 42 -7.43 -14.79 10.01
CA VAL A 42 -7.72 -13.42 9.64
C VAL A 42 -8.44 -13.24 8.30
N GLY A 43 -8.65 -14.33 7.55
CA GLY A 43 -9.40 -14.35 6.30
C GLY A 43 -8.66 -13.79 5.07
N VAL A 44 -7.33 -13.68 5.13
CA VAL A 44 -6.50 -12.98 4.14
C VAL A 44 -5.47 -13.91 3.52
N ASN A 45 -5.28 -13.85 2.20
CA ASN A 45 -4.10 -14.43 1.55
C ASN A 45 -3.01 -13.35 1.40
N PHE A 46 -1.93 -13.43 2.20
CA PHE A 46 -0.87 -12.41 2.19
C PHE A 46 -0.10 -12.36 0.86
N ASN A 47 0.05 -13.49 0.17
CA ASN A 47 0.78 -13.57 -1.10
C ASN A 47 0.09 -12.84 -2.26
N GLN A 48 -1.18 -12.45 -2.11
CA GLN A 48 -1.90 -11.65 -3.11
C GLN A 48 -1.67 -10.14 -2.94
N TYR A 49 -1.28 -9.67 -1.75
CA TYR A 49 -1.31 -8.23 -1.41
C TYR A 49 0.00 -7.72 -0.80
N ILE A 50 0.79 -8.59 -0.19
CA ILE A 50 2.04 -8.29 0.51
C ILE A 50 3.15 -9.00 -0.27
N VAL A 51 3.41 -8.50 -1.48
CA VAL A 51 4.14 -9.27 -2.52
C VAL A 51 5.57 -8.78 -2.73
N ASP A 52 5.99 -7.68 -2.10
CA ASP A 52 7.29 -7.11 -2.43
C ASP A 52 8.43 -7.55 -1.48
N ASN A 53 8.12 -8.14 -0.31
CA ASN A 53 9.13 -8.51 0.69
C ASN A 53 8.73 -9.79 1.48
N PRO A 54 9.39 -10.93 1.25
CA PRO A 54 9.12 -12.19 1.96
C PRO A 54 9.22 -12.07 3.49
N HIS A 55 10.13 -11.24 3.99
CA HIS A 55 10.31 -11.03 5.43
C HIS A 55 9.12 -10.32 6.08
N GLU A 56 8.39 -9.51 5.31
CA GLU A 56 7.18 -8.84 5.81
C GLU A 56 6.05 -9.86 6.03
N VAL A 57 5.94 -10.86 5.14
CA VAL A 57 4.95 -11.94 5.29
C VAL A 57 5.22 -12.77 6.53
N ASP A 58 6.49 -13.13 6.78
CA ASP A 58 6.86 -13.90 7.98
C ASP A 58 6.59 -13.11 9.27
N PHE A 59 6.95 -11.82 9.29
CA PHE A 59 6.64 -10.93 10.41
C PHE A 59 5.13 -10.88 10.71
N ILE A 60 4.29 -10.76 9.69
CA ILE A 60 2.83 -10.68 9.86
C ILE A 60 2.28 -11.99 10.42
N ARG A 61 2.75 -13.13 9.92
CA ARG A 61 2.33 -14.45 10.46
C ARG A 61 2.68 -14.57 11.94
N ASP A 62 3.91 -14.25 12.31
CA ASP A 62 4.35 -14.29 13.71
C ASP A 62 3.58 -13.29 14.59
N PHE A 63 3.28 -12.11 14.06
CA PHE A 63 2.45 -11.12 14.74
C PHE A 63 1.03 -11.66 15.02
N ILE A 64 0.41 -12.31 14.04
CA ILE A 64 -0.93 -12.89 14.17
C ILE A 64 -0.93 -14.01 15.22
N ARG A 65 0.02 -14.94 15.15
CA ARG A 65 0.17 -16.03 16.15
C ARG A 65 0.23 -15.51 17.57
N LYS A 66 1.01 -14.44 17.78
CA LYS A 66 1.30 -13.89 19.09
C LYS A 66 0.17 -13.05 19.65
N HIS A 67 -0.47 -12.23 18.81
CA HIS A 67 -1.37 -11.17 19.27
C HIS A 67 -2.84 -11.41 18.94
N ARG A 68 -3.16 -12.37 18.06
CA ARG A 68 -4.50 -12.66 17.55
C ARG A 68 -5.31 -11.39 17.26
N PRO A 69 -4.80 -10.53 16.36
CA PRO A 69 -5.40 -9.23 16.13
C PRO A 69 -6.74 -9.33 15.41
N VAL A 70 -7.61 -8.36 15.67
CA VAL A 70 -8.74 -8.04 14.81
C VAL A 70 -8.25 -7.16 13.67
N ILE A 71 -8.50 -7.60 12.44
CA ILE A 71 -8.22 -6.80 11.25
C ILE A 71 -9.30 -5.74 11.07
N LEU A 72 -8.91 -4.46 11.01
CA LEU A 72 -9.81 -3.40 10.60
C LEU A 72 -9.96 -3.34 9.08
N LYS A 73 -11.14 -2.95 8.61
CA LYS A 73 -11.53 -2.86 7.18
C LYS A 73 -10.69 -1.89 6.33
N THR A 74 -9.61 -1.33 6.83
CA THR A 74 -8.77 -0.33 6.15
C THR A 74 -7.71 -0.97 5.24
N TRP A 75 -8.03 -2.13 4.64
CA TRP A 75 -7.20 -2.79 3.64
C TRP A 75 -7.31 -2.03 2.33
N GLU A 76 -6.39 -1.09 2.10
CA GLU A 76 -6.42 -0.20 0.95
C GLU A 76 -5.10 -0.22 0.18
N HIS A 77 -5.22 -0.15 -1.14
CA HIS A 77 -4.13 0.34 -1.95
C HIS A 77 -4.03 1.85 -1.75
N GLN A 78 -2.85 2.30 -1.36
CA GLN A 78 -2.56 3.70 -1.15
C GLN A 78 -1.17 3.99 -1.72
N PRO A 79 -1.01 4.98 -2.60
CA PRO A 79 0.30 5.40 -3.03
C PRO A 79 0.98 6.22 -1.93
N TYR A 80 2.30 6.14 -1.88
CA TYR A 80 3.16 6.84 -0.97
C TYR A 80 4.26 7.57 -1.73
N VAL A 81 4.72 8.68 -1.18
CA VAL A 81 5.84 9.46 -1.70
C VAL A 81 6.94 9.58 -0.66
N CYS A 82 8.19 9.48 -1.10
CA CYS A 82 9.32 9.82 -0.25
C CYS A 82 9.48 11.34 -0.19
N PRO A 83 9.45 11.98 1.00
CA PRO A 83 9.57 13.44 1.11
C PRO A 83 10.94 13.99 0.72
N HIS A 84 11.96 13.13 0.60
CA HIS A 84 13.33 13.51 0.25
C HIS A 84 13.67 13.19 -1.21
N CYS A 85 13.40 11.97 -1.66
CA CYS A 85 13.72 11.54 -3.02
C CYS A 85 12.58 11.73 -4.02
N PHE A 86 11.37 12.09 -3.55
CA PHE A 86 10.13 12.18 -4.33
C PHE A 86 9.68 10.89 -5.02
N ARG A 87 10.36 9.76 -4.77
CA ARG A 87 9.97 8.46 -5.33
C ARG A 87 8.58 8.07 -4.86
N LEU A 88 7.84 7.50 -5.80
CA LEU A 88 6.45 7.07 -5.62
C LEU A 88 6.38 5.55 -5.54
N TYR A 89 5.54 5.06 -4.64
CA TYR A 89 5.35 3.64 -4.37
C TYR A 89 3.88 3.37 -4.23
N ASN A 90 3.39 2.27 -4.82
CA ASN A 90 2.10 1.72 -4.43
C ASN A 90 2.32 0.80 -3.23
N ARG A 91 1.61 1.02 -2.14
CA ARG A 91 1.66 0.15 -0.96
C ARG A 91 0.28 -0.35 -0.61
N PHE A 92 0.27 -1.55 -0.04
CA PHE A 92 -0.92 -2.14 0.51
C PHE A 92 -0.91 -1.90 2.02
N THR A 93 -1.86 -1.13 2.52
CA THR A 93 -1.87 -0.76 3.95
C THR A 93 -2.86 -1.62 4.69
N TYR A 94 -2.50 -2.05 5.88
CA TYR A 94 -3.34 -2.85 6.77
C TYR A 94 -3.24 -2.29 8.19
N HIS A 95 -4.27 -2.55 9.00
CA HIS A 95 -4.35 -2.06 10.37
C HIS A 95 -4.86 -3.19 11.26
N PHE A 96 -4.02 -3.58 12.21
CA PHE A 96 -4.30 -4.64 13.16
C PHE A 96 -4.59 -4.04 14.53
N LEU A 97 -5.73 -4.37 15.12
CA LEU A 97 -6.02 -4.09 16.52
C LEU A 97 -5.75 -5.33 17.35
N TYR A 98 -5.09 -5.20 18.48
CA TYR A 98 -4.85 -6.33 19.38
C TYR A 98 -4.91 -5.89 20.83
N LYS A 99 -4.91 -6.86 21.75
CA LYS A 99 -4.89 -6.57 23.18
C LYS A 99 -3.56 -5.91 23.54
N GLY A 100 -3.57 -4.59 23.71
CA GLY A 100 -2.38 -3.78 24.03
C GLY A 100 -2.08 -2.66 23.05
N GLY A 101 -2.81 -2.55 21.93
CA GLY A 101 -2.65 -1.42 21.01
C GLY A 101 -3.08 -1.74 19.58
N ASP A 102 -2.52 -0.98 18.64
CA ASP A 102 -2.68 -1.18 17.22
C ASP A 102 -1.33 -1.28 16.50
N PHE A 103 -1.35 -1.89 15.32
CA PHE A 103 -0.20 -1.97 14.42
C PHE A 103 -0.61 -1.47 13.04
N LYS A 104 0.19 -0.56 12.51
CA LYS A 104 0.14 -0.06 11.14
C LYS A 104 1.56 -0.13 10.57
N PRO A 105 1.74 -0.63 9.35
CA PRO A 105 3.06 -0.69 8.75
C PRO A 105 3.54 0.72 8.41
N ASP A 106 4.78 1.01 8.83
CA ASP A 106 5.55 2.13 8.30
C ASP A 106 6.38 1.65 7.11
N PHE A 107 6.32 2.38 6.00
CA PHE A 107 7.08 2.05 4.80
C PHE A 107 8.29 2.96 4.67
N THR A 108 9.44 2.39 4.32
CA THR A 108 10.67 3.14 4.08
C THR A 108 11.02 3.24 2.59
N CYS A 109 11.62 4.35 2.21
CA CYS A 109 12.16 4.55 0.87
C CYS A 109 13.35 3.62 0.63
N LEU A 110 13.34 2.88 -0.48
CA LEU A 110 14.41 1.94 -0.82
C LEU A 110 15.76 2.62 -1.10
N ASP A 111 15.76 3.91 -1.47
CA ASP A 111 17.00 4.63 -1.80
C ASP A 111 17.64 5.32 -0.61
N CYS A 112 16.83 5.88 0.29
CA CYS A 112 17.32 6.78 1.34
C CYS A 112 16.91 6.37 2.76
N GLY A 113 16.17 5.27 2.90
CA GLY A 113 15.73 4.74 4.20
C GLY A 113 14.68 5.58 4.93
N ARG A 114 14.36 6.80 4.48
CA ARG A 114 13.37 7.65 5.14
C ARG A 114 11.95 7.08 5.02
N THR A 115 11.17 7.29 6.08
CA THR A 115 9.74 6.94 6.10
C THR A 115 8.99 7.65 4.98
N LEU A 116 8.17 6.88 4.27
CA LEU A 116 7.30 7.38 3.22
C LEU A 116 6.06 8.03 3.83
N VAL A 117 5.51 9.03 3.13
CA VAL A 117 4.25 9.66 3.51
C VAL A 117 3.16 9.31 2.51
N LYS A 118 1.91 9.20 2.95
CA LYS A 118 0.78 8.96 2.04
C LYS A 118 0.75 10.03 0.96
N LEU A 119 0.55 9.62 -0.28
CA LEU A 119 0.39 10.53 -1.41
C LEU A 119 -0.92 11.31 -1.23
N ASP A 120 -0.79 12.62 -1.14
CA ASP A 120 -1.89 13.57 -0.97
C ASP A 120 -2.17 14.25 -2.30
N LEU A 121 -3.33 13.93 -2.90
CA LEU A 121 -3.75 14.45 -4.20
C LEU A 121 -4.05 15.95 -4.20
N THR A 122 -4.15 16.58 -3.02
CA THR A 122 -4.39 18.03 -2.90
C THR A 122 -3.10 18.84 -2.98
N LYS A 123 -1.93 18.17 -2.92
CA LYS A 123 -0.62 18.81 -2.93
C LYS A 123 0.06 18.62 -4.28
N ALA A 124 0.85 19.61 -4.68
CA ALA A 124 1.74 19.47 -5.82
C ALA A 124 2.77 18.36 -5.55
N ILE A 125 2.91 17.44 -6.49
CA ILE A 125 3.83 16.31 -6.38
C ILE A 125 5.02 16.57 -7.30
N VAL A 126 6.21 16.68 -6.73
CA VAL A 126 7.44 16.88 -7.51
C VAL A 126 7.81 15.60 -8.24
N CYS A 127 8.19 15.73 -9.51
CA CYS A 127 8.60 14.62 -10.34
C CYS A 127 9.90 13.97 -9.79
N PRO A 128 9.89 12.65 -9.51
CA PRO A 128 11.09 11.96 -9.03
C PRO A 128 12.18 11.84 -10.09
N LYS A 129 11.86 11.95 -11.39
CA LYS A 129 12.84 11.83 -12.48
C LYS A 129 13.62 13.13 -12.66
N CYS A 130 12.93 14.22 -12.98
CA CYS A 130 13.59 15.49 -13.30
C CYS A 130 13.78 16.44 -12.11
N LYS A 131 13.13 16.19 -10.96
CA LYS A 131 13.19 17.00 -9.72
C LYS A 131 12.71 18.45 -9.82
N HIS A 132 12.30 18.91 -11.00
CA HIS A 132 11.82 20.28 -11.25
C HIS A 132 10.35 20.30 -11.65
N GLY A 133 9.93 19.39 -12.54
CA GLY A 133 8.55 19.28 -12.98
C GLY A 133 7.60 18.78 -11.90
N GLN A 134 6.32 19.01 -12.13
CA GLN A 134 5.23 18.55 -11.27
C GLN A 134 4.45 17.45 -11.96
N LEU A 135 3.83 16.59 -11.16
CA LEU A 135 3.00 15.51 -11.67
C LEU A 135 1.54 15.93 -11.71
N ASP A 136 0.98 15.93 -12.92
CA ASP A 136 -0.43 16.20 -13.17
C ASP A 136 -1.19 14.88 -13.32
N ILE A 137 -2.45 14.87 -12.88
CA ILE A 137 -3.35 13.74 -13.12
C ILE A 137 -3.81 13.78 -14.56
N THR A 138 -3.42 12.79 -15.35
CA THR A 138 -3.79 12.69 -16.78
C THR A 138 -4.97 11.75 -17.00
N LYS A 139 -5.14 10.75 -16.14
CA LYS A 139 -6.22 9.77 -16.25
C LYS A 139 -6.65 9.26 -14.89
N SER A 140 -7.92 8.87 -14.80
CA SER A 140 -8.55 8.42 -13.57
C SER A 140 -9.60 7.37 -13.93
N ASP A 141 -9.28 6.10 -13.72
CA ASP A 141 -10.17 4.97 -14.00
C ASP A 141 -10.63 4.32 -12.70
N GLU A 142 -11.90 3.92 -12.61
CA GLU A 142 -12.38 3.08 -11.51
C GLU A 142 -12.08 1.61 -11.81
N TRP A 143 -11.77 0.84 -10.76
CA TRP A 143 -11.66 -0.62 -10.86
C TRP A 143 -12.53 -1.26 -9.78
N ASN A 144 -13.32 -2.25 -10.21
CA ASN A 144 -14.19 -3.03 -9.35
C ASN A 144 -13.45 -4.18 -8.70
#